data_AF-A0A2V8ZKL3-F1
#
_entry.id   AF-A0A2V8ZKL3-F1
#
_cell.length_a   1.000
_cell.length_b   1.000
_cell.length_c   1.000
_cell.angle_alpha   90.00
_cell.angle_beta   90.00
_cell.angle_gamma   90.00
#
_symmetry.space_group_name_H-M   'P 1'
#
loop_
_entity.id
_entity.type
_entity.pdbx_description
1 polymer ?
#
loop_
_entity_poly.entity_id
_entity_poly.type
_entity_poly.pdbx_seq_one_letter_code
_entity_poly.pdbx_strand_id
1 'polypeptide(L)'
;MIFLSGALAFALALSPAIAAAETESVTLTVTAVAKKDVNPPAVSRNDVQFFQNKERTQIADWRHGERLYLAVLIDDSLNSTVANQWRDLKDFFNAQPPTTYISVFYARNGSAMLAQDFTNDHALAAKALRLPIGPGALTSPYFAVQDLTKRLPGTPRDRRSVLLISSGIDYFHGNFPTSPDLDTTIEQAQKRNINVWSIYYPDTSGRSRRFFLATRAQSDLTRLAEGTGAESYYLGTTAPVTFKPYLDKLATHLRNQYLLTFKSSGGAKGRFARVKVAAELPNSKFMSASEAYLPAAN
;
A
#
# COMPACT_ATOMS: atom_id res chain seq x y z
N MET A 1 45.75 69.27 31.28
CA MET A 1 45.69 67.79 31.23
C MET A 1 44.25 67.37 31.49
N ILE A 2 43.54 66.95 30.46
CA ILE A 2 42.17 66.41 30.54
C ILE A 2 42.28 64.97 30.03
N PHE A 3 42.01 63.98 30.88
CA PHE A 3 41.95 62.58 30.49
C PHE A 3 40.50 62.21 30.19
N LEU A 4 40.23 61.85 28.92
CA LEU A 4 38.97 61.25 28.47
C LEU A 4 39.13 59.72 28.54
N SER A 5 38.32 59.05 29.36
CA SER A 5 38.26 57.58 29.40
C SER A 5 37.18 57.09 28.41
N GLY A 6 37.60 56.36 27.38
CA GLY A 6 36.69 55.67 26.46
C GLY A 6 36.61 54.19 26.80
N ALA A 7 35.42 53.71 27.21
CA ALA A 7 35.13 52.29 27.40
C ALA A 7 34.59 51.70 26.09
N LEU A 8 35.27 50.68 25.57
CA LEU A 8 34.86 49.94 24.37
C LEU A 8 34.03 48.72 24.80
N ALA A 9 32.74 48.71 24.51
CA ALA A 9 31.87 47.56 24.76
C ALA A 9 31.94 46.57 23.58
N PHE A 10 32.39 45.35 23.84
CA PHE A 10 32.41 44.24 22.88
C PHE A 10 31.06 43.51 22.95
N ALA A 11 30.22 43.66 21.93
CA ALA A 11 28.99 42.89 21.80
C ALA A 11 29.29 41.53 21.15
N LEU A 12 29.18 40.45 21.93
CA LEU A 12 29.19 39.07 21.43
C LEU A 12 27.86 38.79 20.72
N ALA A 13 27.89 38.73 19.39
CA ALA A 13 26.77 38.23 18.59
C ALA A 13 26.72 36.70 18.70
N LEU A 14 25.78 36.19 19.49
CA LEU A 14 25.37 34.78 19.45
C LEU A 14 24.54 34.56 18.18
N SER A 15 25.15 34.01 17.14
CA SER A 15 24.39 33.46 16.01
C SER A 15 23.63 32.22 16.50
N PRO A 16 22.30 32.12 16.31
CA PRO A 16 21.58 30.90 16.63
C PRO A 16 22.09 29.79 15.70
N ALA A 17 22.68 28.74 16.28
CA ALA A 17 22.98 27.52 15.57
C ALA A 17 21.64 26.95 15.06
N ILE A 18 21.45 26.96 13.74
CA ILE A 18 20.39 26.18 13.11
C ILE A 18 20.75 24.73 13.38
N ALA A 19 20.03 24.09 14.31
CA ALA A 19 20.16 22.67 14.56
C ALA A 19 19.99 21.94 13.22
N ALA A 20 21.02 21.21 12.79
CA ALA A 20 20.91 20.36 11.62
C ALA A 20 19.79 19.35 11.90
N ALA A 21 18.72 19.39 11.09
CA ALA A 21 17.59 18.49 11.28
C ALA A 21 18.10 17.04 11.17
N GLU A 22 17.92 16.25 12.23
CA GLU A 22 18.31 14.84 12.21
C GLU A 22 17.55 14.10 11.11
N THR A 23 18.29 13.26 10.38
CA THR A 23 17.76 12.51 9.23
C THR A 23 17.53 11.06 9.62
N GLU A 24 16.28 10.61 9.49
CA GLU A 24 15.87 9.24 9.76
C GLU A 24 15.88 8.39 8.48
N SER A 25 15.98 7.07 8.65
CA SER A 25 15.85 6.12 7.55
C SER A 25 14.38 5.87 7.25
N VAL A 26 13.93 6.20 6.04
CA VAL A 26 12.59 5.91 5.54
C VAL A 26 12.69 4.83 4.47
N THR A 27 11.84 3.81 4.55
CA THR A 27 11.79 2.71 3.59
C THR A 27 10.44 2.68 2.88
N LEU A 28 10.46 2.55 1.55
CA LEU A 28 9.27 2.31 0.74
C LEU A 28 9.39 1.05 -0.12
N THR A 29 8.27 0.39 -0.37
CA THR A 29 8.18 -0.71 -1.32
C THR A 29 8.01 -0.18 -2.74
N VAL A 30 8.82 -0.72 -3.65
CA VAL A 30 8.84 -0.38 -5.08
C VAL A 30 8.66 -1.66 -5.88
N THR A 31 7.66 -1.68 -6.76
CA THR A 31 7.38 -2.82 -7.64
C THR A 31 7.92 -2.52 -9.03
N ALA A 32 8.82 -3.35 -9.54
CA ALA A 32 9.26 -3.28 -10.93
C ALA A 32 8.20 -3.89 -11.85
N VAL A 33 7.87 -3.17 -12.93
CA VAL A 33 6.87 -3.57 -13.92
C VAL A 33 7.48 -3.48 -15.31
N ALA A 34 7.31 -4.53 -16.11
CA ALA A 34 7.72 -4.52 -17.51
C ALA A 34 6.64 -3.88 -18.40
N LYS A 35 7.05 -3.21 -19.49
CA LYS A 35 6.12 -2.65 -20.48
C LYS A 35 5.40 -3.70 -21.35
N LYS A 36 5.92 -4.93 -21.39
CA LYS A 36 5.33 -6.09 -22.08
C LYS A 36 5.17 -7.19 -21.03
N ASP A 37 4.22 -8.12 -21.20
CA ASP A 37 3.90 -9.22 -20.26
C ASP A 37 5.03 -10.26 -20.09
N VAL A 38 6.25 -9.79 -19.88
CA VAL A 38 7.48 -10.53 -19.63
C VAL A 38 7.91 -10.18 -18.21
N ASN A 39 8.49 -11.12 -17.47
CA ASN A 39 9.04 -10.80 -16.15
C ASN A 39 10.10 -9.69 -16.30
N PRO A 40 10.03 -8.60 -15.51
CA PRO A 40 11.06 -7.58 -15.54
C PRO A 40 12.41 -8.19 -15.12
N PRO A 41 13.52 -7.77 -15.72
CA PRO A 41 14.85 -8.23 -15.29
C PRO A 41 15.12 -7.77 -13.85
N ALA A 42 16.06 -8.43 -13.18
CA ALA A 42 16.55 -7.98 -11.88
C ALA A 42 17.04 -6.53 -12.00
N VAL A 43 16.58 -5.67 -11.08
CA VAL A 43 16.87 -4.23 -11.08
C VAL A 43 18.00 -3.97 -10.09
N SER A 44 19.12 -3.44 -10.57
CA SER A 44 20.21 -3.00 -9.70
C SER A 44 19.92 -1.59 -9.16
N ARG A 45 20.55 -1.22 -8.04
CA ARG A 45 20.43 0.14 -7.47
C ARG A 45 20.78 1.24 -8.49
N ASN A 46 21.74 0.96 -9.38
CA ASN A 46 22.23 1.93 -10.37
C ASN A 46 21.19 2.21 -11.47
N ASP A 47 20.23 1.31 -11.67
CA ASP A 47 19.15 1.47 -12.66
C ASP A 47 17.97 2.31 -12.13
N VAL A 48 18.08 2.82 -10.89
CA VAL A 48 16.99 3.45 -10.15
C VAL A 48 17.32 4.91 -9.84
N GLN A 49 16.44 5.80 -10.25
CA GLN A 49 16.43 7.19 -9.83
C GLN A 49 15.31 7.42 -8.82
N PHE A 50 15.66 8.06 -7.69
CA PHE A 50 14.72 8.43 -6.66
C PHE A 50 14.62 9.94 -6.54
N PHE A 51 13.38 10.44 -6.44
CA PHE A 51 13.10 11.85 -6.27
C PHE A 51 12.19 12.07 -5.07
N GLN A 52 12.59 12.96 -4.17
CA GLN A 52 11.77 13.50 -3.09
C GLN A 52 11.40 14.94 -3.45
N ASN A 53 10.10 15.27 -3.49
CA ASN A 53 9.60 16.61 -3.83
C ASN A 53 10.19 17.19 -5.14
N LYS A 54 10.41 16.32 -6.15
CA LYS A 54 11.05 16.62 -7.45
C LYS A 54 12.57 16.80 -7.42
N GLU A 55 13.21 16.76 -6.26
CA GLU A 55 14.67 16.79 -6.14
C GLU A 55 15.23 15.37 -6.16
N ARG A 56 16.31 15.15 -6.91
CA ARG A 56 16.97 13.85 -6.96
C ARG A 56 17.61 13.57 -5.60
N THR A 57 17.29 12.43 -4.99
CA THR A 57 17.75 12.05 -3.65
C THR A 57 18.53 10.75 -3.69
N GLN A 58 19.56 10.64 -2.84
CA GLN A 58 20.38 9.44 -2.76
C GLN A 58 19.60 8.27 -2.15
N ILE A 59 19.64 7.13 -2.83
CA ILE A 59 19.16 5.85 -2.30
C ILE A 59 20.20 5.33 -1.31
N ALA A 60 19.86 5.24 -0.03
CA ALA A 60 20.73 4.73 1.00
C ALA A 60 20.87 3.20 0.90
N ASP A 61 19.79 2.51 0.55
CA ASP A 61 19.78 1.05 0.37
C ASP A 61 18.71 0.61 -0.63
N TRP A 62 18.99 -0.49 -1.34
CA TRP A 62 18.12 -1.10 -2.33
C TRP A 62 18.25 -2.61 -2.25
N ARG A 63 17.15 -3.28 -1.92
CA ARG A 63 17.14 -4.74 -1.73
C ARG A 63 15.91 -5.38 -2.35
N HIS A 64 16.07 -6.58 -2.87
CA HIS A 64 14.92 -7.44 -3.16
C HIS A 64 14.32 -7.90 -1.84
N GLY A 65 13.01 -7.75 -1.67
CA GLY A 65 12.37 -8.10 -0.40
C GLY A 65 12.16 -9.61 -0.28
N GLU A 66 12.84 -10.26 0.68
CA GLU A 66 12.74 -11.72 0.81
C GLU A 66 11.43 -12.18 1.45
N ARG A 67 11.06 -11.57 2.58
CA ARG A 67 9.85 -11.91 3.35
C ARG A 67 8.68 -11.01 2.95
N LEU A 68 7.53 -11.64 2.76
CA LEU A 68 6.26 -10.96 2.47
C LEU A 68 5.21 -11.35 3.51
N TYR A 69 4.57 -10.35 4.12
CA TYR A 69 3.31 -10.51 4.83
C TYR A 69 2.17 -10.10 3.89
N LEU A 70 1.39 -11.08 3.45
CA LEU A 70 0.25 -10.89 2.56
C LEU A 70 -1.06 -11.11 3.33
N ALA A 71 -1.78 -10.03 3.61
CA ALA A 71 -3.12 -10.12 4.18
C ALA A 71 -4.17 -10.16 3.08
N VAL A 72 -4.97 -11.22 3.04
CA VAL A 72 -6.09 -11.34 2.11
C VAL A 72 -7.35 -10.90 2.83
N LEU A 73 -7.92 -9.77 2.42
CA LEU A 73 -9.11 -9.17 3.00
C LEU A 73 -10.28 -9.32 2.02
N ILE A 74 -11.24 -10.18 2.36
CA ILE A 74 -12.41 -10.47 1.53
C ILE A 74 -13.62 -9.75 2.11
N ASP A 75 -14.29 -8.97 1.30
CA ASP A 75 -15.46 -8.23 1.73
C ASP A 75 -16.67 -9.17 1.95
N ASP A 76 -17.24 -9.20 3.17
CA ASP A 76 -18.37 -10.09 3.48
C ASP A 76 -19.65 -9.66 2.76
N SER A 77 -19.74 -8.44 2.21
CA SER A 77 -20.90 -7.93 1.44
C SER A 77 -20.97 -8.43 0.00
N LEU A 78 -19.91 -9.09 -0.47
CA LEU A 78 -19.82 -9.58 -1.84
C LEU A 78 -20.89 -10.61 -2.16
N ASN A 79 -21.25 -10.69 -3.44
CA ASN A 79 -22.03 -11.82 -3.91
C ASN A 79 -21.28 -13.12 -3.64
N SER A 80 -21.93 -14.04 -2.93
CA SER A 80 -21.38 -15.35 -2.54
C SER A 80 -20.83 -16.16 -3.71
N THR A 81 -21.27 -15.88 -4.95
CA THR A 81 -20.67 -16.44 -6.18
C THR A 81 -19.18 -16.13 -6.34
N VAL A 82 -18.63 -15.16 -5.62
CA VAL A 82 -17.18 -14.93 -5.56
C VAL A 82 -16.42 -16.17 -5.08
N ALA A 83 -17.05 -17.02 -4.27
CA ALA A 83 -16.42 -18.26 -3.82
C ALA A 83 -16.14 -19.27 -4.94
N ASN A 84 -16.74 -19.09 -6.13
CA ASN A 84 -16.33 -19.84 -7.33
C ASN A 84 -14.86 -19.59 -7.69
N GLN A 85 -14.29 -18.48 -7.22
CA GLN A 85 -12.89 -18.10 -7.41
C GLN A 85 -11.95 -18.69 -6.35
N TRP A 86 -12.45 -19.45 -5.37
CA TRP A 86 -11.61 -19.95 -4.28
C TRP A 86 -10.58 -20.96 -4.76
N ARG A 87 -10.87 -21.69 -5.85
CA ARG A 87 -9.85 -22.55 -6.47
C ARG A 87 -8.66 -21.71 -6.93
N ASP A 88 -8.91 -20.63 -7.67
CA ASP A 88 -7.86 -19.74 -8.18
C ASP A 88 -7.08 -19.08 -7.02
N LEU A 89 -7.74 -18.67 -5.93
CA LEU A 89 -7.06 -18.15 -4.74
C LEU A 89 -6.21 -19.20 -4.03
N LYS A 90 -6.69 -20.43 -3.91
CA LYS A 90 -5.93 -21.53 -3.29
C LYS A 90 -4.68 -21.85 -4.11
N ASP A 91 -4.81 -21.90 -5.42
CA ASP A 91 -3.67 -22.11 -6.32
C ASP A 91 -2.66 -20.96 -6.19
N PHE A 92 -3.14 -19.71 -6.12
CA PHE A 92 -2.29 -18.54 -5.87
C PHE A 92 -1.57 -18.60 -4.51
N PHE A 93 -2.24 -19.04 -3.43
CA PHE A 93 -1.62 -19.20 -2.11
C PHE A 93 -0.51 -20.25 -2.16
N ASN A 94 -0.81 -21.43 -2.70
CA ASN A 94 0.13 -22.55 -2.78
C ASN A 94 1.34 -22.27 -3.70
N ALA A 95 1.18 -21.35 -4.66
CA ALA A 95 2.27 -20.92 -5.54
C ALA A 95 3.17 -19.83 -4.93
N GLN A 96 2.85 -19.30 -3.75
CA GLN A 96 3.71 -18.32 -3.10
C GLN A 96 5.01 -18.96 -2.59
N PRO A 97 6.13 -18.20 -2.54
CA PRO A 97 7.35 -18.68 -1.91
C PRO A 97 7.14 -19.07 -0.43
N PRO A 98 7.92 -20.00 0.12
CA PRO A 98 7.87 -20.37 1.55
C PRO A 98 8.15 -19.20 2.52
N THR A 99 8.73 -18.10 2.01
CA THR A 99 8.97 -16.86 2.76
C THR A 99 7.77 -15.91 2.81
N THR A 100 6.65 -16.27 2.16
CA THR A 100 5.39 -15.53 2.22
C THR A 100 4.51 -16.06 3.34
N TYR A 101 4.14 -15.18 4.26
CA TYR A 101 3.16 -15.43 5.30
C TYR A 101 1.82 -14.89 4.85
N ILE A 102 0.81 -15.76 4.83
CA ILE A 102 -0.55 -15.43 4.38
C ILE A 102 -1.49 -15.46 5.58
N SER A 103 -2.31 -14.43 5.69
CA SER A 103 -3.44 -14.36 6.63
C SER A 103 -4.72 -14.13 5.85
N VAL A 104 -5.86 -14.62 6.36
CA VAL A 104 -7.18 -14.43 5.76
C VAL A 104 -8.08 -13.68 6.73
N PHE A 105 -8.68 -12.61 6.22
CA PHE A 105 -9.60 -11.75 6.94
C PHE A 105 -10.88 -11.54 6.11
N TYR A 106 -11.97 -11.23 6.81
CA TYR A 106 -13.21 -10.79 6.19
C TYR A 106 -13.62 -9.40 6.66
N ALA A 107 -13.92 -8.49 5.75
CA ALA A 107 -14.39 -7.15 6.07
C ALA A 107 -15.88 -7.22 6.47
N ARG A 108 -16.18 -6.89 7.72
CA ARG A 108 -17.54 -6.92 8.27
C ARG A 108 -17.72 -5.78 9.26
N ASN A 109 -18.81 -5.03 9.15
CA ASN A 109 -19.14 -3.92 10.05
C ASN A 109 -17.96 -2.94 10.23
N GLY A 110 -17.22 -2.67 9.15
CA GLY A 110 -16.06 -1.77 9.16
C GLY A 110 -14.79 -2.30 9.81
N SER A 111 -14.75 -3.59 10.17
CA SER A 111 -13.58 -4.21 10.81
C SER A 111 -13.06 -5.40 10.02
N ALA A 112 -11.79 -5.75 10.21
CA ALA A 112 -11.17 -6.95 9.65
C ALA A 112 -11.32 -8.13 10.61
N MET A 113 -12.26 -9.03 10.31
CA MET A 113 -12.53 -10.23 11.09
C MET A 113 -11.52 -11.31 10.74
N LEU A 114 -10.73 -11.76 11.71
CA LEU A 114 -9.73 -12.80 11.52
C LEU A 114 -10.38 -14.15 11.20
N ALA A 115 -9.97 -14.77 10.09
CA ALA A 115 -10.30 -16.16 9.78
C ALA A 115 -9.08 -17.08 9.92
N GLN A 116 -7.89 -16.58 9.57
CA GLN A 116 -6.62 -17.25 9.78
C GLN A 116 -5.51 -16.21 9.97
N ASP A 117 -4.73 -16.37 11.04
CA ASP A 117 -3.58 -15.52 11.31
C ASP A 117 -2.40 -15.85 10.37
N PHE A 118 -1.41 -14.97 10.30
CA PHE A 118 -0.26 -15.11 9.42
C PHE A 118 0.43 -16.47 9.61
N THR A 119 0.47 -17.24 8.53
CA THR A 119 1.10 -18.55 8.49
C THR A 119 1.85 -18.73 7.17
N ASN A 120 2.97 -19.46 7.22
CA ASN A 120 3.67 -19.94 6.03
C ASN A 120 3.18 -21.33 5.59
N ASP A 121 2.23 -21.95 6.32
CA ASP A 121 1.42 -23.06 5.82
C ASP A 121 0.32 -22.50 4.91
N HIS A 122 0.61 -22.42 3.61
CA HIS A 122 -0.32 -21.90 2.61
C HIS A 122 -1.59 -22.74 2.48
N ALA A 123 -1.52 -24.04 2.77
CA ALA A 123 -2.68 -24.91 2.77
C ALA A 123 -3.60 -24.60 3.97
N LEU A 124 -3.04 -24.25 5.13
CA LEU A 124 -3.80 -23.76 6.28
C LEU A 124 -4.51 -22.43 5.97
N ALA A 125 -3.80 -21.46 5.36
CA ALA A 125 -4.42 -20.22 4.89
C ALA A 125 -5.55 -20.47 3.88
N ALA A 126 -5.34 -21.38 2.93
CA ALA A 126 -6.35 -21.78 1.94
C ALA A 126 -7.61 -22.41 2.55
N LYS A 127 -7.48 -23.16 3.66
CA LYS A 127 -8.62 -23.77 4.38
C LYS A 127 -9.53 -22.76 5.05
N ALA A 128 -9.01 -21.57 5.38
CA ALA A 128 -9.79 -20.51 6.03
C ALA A 128 -10.73 -19.75 5.08
N LEU A 129 -10.61 -19.99 3.77
CA LEU A 129 -11.51 -19.43 2.77
C LEU A 129 -12.92 -20.03 2.91
N ARG A 130 -13.89 -19.18 3.27
CA ARG A 130 -15.32 -19.46 3.36
C ARG A 130 -16.14 -18.57 2.42
N LEU A 131 -17.42 -18.90 2.26
CA LEU A 131 -18.38 -18.03 1.57
C LEU A 131 -18.49 -16.68 2.31
N PRO A 132 -18.51 -15.53 1.59
CA PRO A 132 -18.99 -14.27 2.15
C PRO A 132 -20.44 -14.39 2.63
N ILE A 133 -20.82 -13.55 3.59
CA ILE A 133 -22.20 -13.52 4.11
C ILE A 133 -23.19 -13.05 3.04
N GLY A 134 -22.79 -12.10 2.21
CA GLY A 134 -23.66 -11.45 1.24
C GLY A 134 -24.58 -10.41 1.91
N PRO A 135 -25.88 -10.38 1.58
CA PRO A 135 -26.77 -9.31 2.00
C PRO A 135 -26.91 -9.28 3.53
N GLY A 136 -26.52 -8.16 4.15
CA GLY A 136 -26.55 -7.97 5.61
C GLY A 136 -25.20 -7.65 6.24
N ALA A 137 -24.09 -7.91 5.54
CA ALA A 137 -22.77 -7.43 5.94
C ALA A 137 -22.59 -5.98 5.49
N LEU A 138 -23.15 -5.02 6.25
CA LEU A 138 -22.84 -3.60 6.03
C LEU A 138 -21.35 -3.37 6.30
N THR A 139 -20.64 -2.78 5.34
CA THR A 139 -19.17 -2.71 5.40
C THR A 139 -18.64 -1.42 4.76
N SER A 140 -17.44 -1.03 5.15
CA SER A 140 -16.63 -0.08 4.40
C SER A 140 -15.28 -0.76 4.18
N PRO A 141 -14.87 -1.03 2.92
CA PRO A 141 -13.57 -1.61 2.65
C PRO A 141 -12.45 -0.71 3.18
N TYR A 142 -12.67 0.60 3.23
CA TYR A 142 -11.73 1.59 3.74
C TYR A 142 -11.52 1.43 5.26
N PHE A 143 -12.59 1.37 6.05
CA PHE A 143 -12.46 1.09 7.49
C PHE A 143 -11.87 -0.28 7.80
N ALA A 144 -12.25 -1.32 7.04
CA ALA A 144 -11.69 -2.64 7.24
C ALA A 144 -10.18 -2.67 6.93
N VAL A 145 -9.72 -1.96 5.90
CA VAL A 145 -8.28 -1.79 5.62
C VAL A 145 -7.60 -1.00 6.74
N GLN A 146 -8.20 0.11 7.21
CA GLN A 146 -7.64 0.89 8.33
C GLN A 146 -7.48 0.05 9.60
N ASP A 147 -8.47 -0.76 9.95
CA ASP A 147 -8.40 -1.68 11.09
C ASP A 147 -7.33 -2.77 10.87
N LEU A 148 -7.30 -3.39 9.68
CA LEU A 148 -6.32 -4.41 9.31
C LEU A 148 -4.87 -3.89 9.39
N THR A 149 -4.61 -2.67 8.91
CA THR A 149 -3.24 -2.10 8.88
C THR A 149 -2.60 -1.99 10.27
N LYS A 150 -3.41 -1.94 11.34
CA LYS A 150 -2.92 -1.93 12.72
C LYS A 150 -2.36 -3.29 13.18
N ARG A 151 -2.72 -4.36 12.48
CA ARG A 151 -2.41 -5.76 12.86
C ARG A 151 -1.35 -6.41 11.97
N LEU A 152 -0.96 -5.77 10.85
CA LEU A 152 0.07 -6.32 9.96
C LEU A 152 1.44 -6.32 10.65
N PRO A 153 2.05 -7.49 10.87
CA PRO A 153 3.39 -7.58 11.44
C PRO A 153 4.43 -7.12 10.42
N GLY A 154 5.64 -6.88 10.90
CA GLY A 154 6.81 -6.65 10.05
C GLY A 154 7.69 -5.51 10.53
N THR A 155 8.94 -5.59 10.11
CA THR A 155 9.96 -4.57 10.25
C THR A 155 10.07 -3.76 8.96
N PRO A 156 10.83 -2.65 8.92
CA PRO A 156 11.13 -1.94 7.67
C PRO A 156 11.81 -2.80 6.59
N ARG A 157 12.31 -4.00 6.94
CA ARG A 157 12.93 -4.96 6.00
C ARG A 157 11.94 -5.95 5.39
N ASP A 158 10.72 -6.01 5.89
CA ASP A 158 9.69 -6.92 5.41
C ASP A 158 8.76 -6.21 4.42
N ARG A 159 8.33 -6.92 3.37
CA ARG A 159 7.29 -6.43 2.47
C ARG A 159 5.93 -6.68 3.11
N ARG A 160 5.05 -5.70 3.03
CA ARG A 160 3.68 -5.78 3.58
C ARG A 160 2.68 -5.43 2.49
N SER A 161 1.73 -6.32 2.25
CA SER A 161 0.71 -6.11 1.23
C SER A 161 -0.65 -6.61 1.69
N VAL A 162 -1.69 -5.92 1.25
CA VAL A 162 -3.08 -6.35 1.37
C VAL A 162 -3.58 -6.71 -0.02
N LEU A 163 -4.19 -7.89 -0.18
CA LEU A 163 -5.06 -8.19 -1.30
C LEU A 163 -6.51 -7.98 -0.85
N LEU A 164 -7.10 -6.88 -1.27
CA LEU A 164 -8.49 -6.52 -1.02
C LEU A 164 -9.39 -7.07 -2.13
N ILE A 165 -10.33 -7.94 -1.80
CA ILE A 165 -11.39 -8.37 -2.73
C ILE A 165 -12.67 -7.70 -2.28
N SER A 166 -13.16 -6.70 -3.02
CA SER A 166 -14.29 -5.87 -2.61
C SER A 166 -15.01 -5.25 -3.80
N SER A 167 -16.25 -4.81 -3.57
CA SER A 167 -16.99 -3.98 -4.52
C SER A 167 -16.52 -2.52 -4.51
N GLY A 168 -15.76 -2.10 -3.48
CA GLY A 168 -15.35 -0.71 -3.26
C GLY A 168 -16.44 0.18 -2.67
N ILE A 169 -17.65 -0.36 -2.48
CA ILE A 169 -18.80 0.38 -1.98
C ILE A 169 -18.64 0.64 -0.48
N ASP A 170 -18.71 1.91 -0.11
CA ASP A 170 -18.76 2.33 1.28
C ASP A 170 -20.23 2.37 1.74
N TYR A 171 -20.64 1.42 2.57
CA TYR A 171 -22.02 1.38 3.07
C TYR A 171 -22.29 2.38 4.19
N PHE A 172 -21.26 2.92 4.84
CA PHE A 172 -21.43 3.86 5.94
C PHE A 172 -21.53 5.29 5.44
N HIS A 173 -20.64 5.68 4.53
CA HIS A 173 -20.55 7.07 4.07
C HIS A 173 -20.77 7.26 2.56
N GLY A 174 -20.86 6.17 1.80
CA GLY A 174 -21.06 6.22 0.35
C GLY A 174 -19.80 6.64 -0.41
N ASN A 175 -19.89 6.61 -1.75
CA ASN A 175 -18.78 6.90 -2.65
C ASN A 175 -19.05 8.14 -3.54
N PHE A 176 -19.84 9.10 -3.04
CA PHE A 176 -20.20 10.29 -3.82
C PHE A 176 -19.77 11.58 -3.12
N PRO A 177 -18.86 12.37 -3.73
CA PRO A 177 -18.17 12.13 -5.02
C PRO A 177 -17.10 11.03 -4.97
N THR A 178 -16.66 10.66 -3.77
CA THR A 178 -15.69 9.60 -3.40
C THR A 178 -15.98 9.20 -1.95
N SER A 179 -15.48 8.06 -1.45
CA SER A 179 -15.56 7.79 -0.01
C SER A 179 -14.74 8.81 0.79
N PRO A 180 -15.31 9.42 1.86
CA PRO A 180 -14.57 10.36 2.71
C PRO A 180 -13.41 9.68 3.46
N ASP A 181 -13.42 8.35 3.55
CA ASP A 181 -12.42 7.57 4.28
C ASP A 181 -11.24 7.13 3.41
N LEU A 182 -11.31 7.37 2.09
CA LEU A 182 -10.30 6.93 1.12
C LEU A 182 -8.92 7.53 1.41
N ASP A 183 -8.82 8.85 1.50
CA ASP A 183 -7.52 9.53 1.65
C ASP A 183 -6.88 9.18 3.01
N THR A 184 -7.68 9.12 4.08
CA THR A 184 -7.22 8.63 5.39
C THR A 184 -6.69 7.20 5.30
N THR A 185 -7.35 6.32 4.54
CA THR A 185 -6.91 4.94 4.34
C THR A 185 -5.57 4.87 3.61
N ILE A 186 -5.40 5.68 2.55
CA ILE A 186 -4.14 5.80 1.81
C ILE A 186 -3.02 6.26 2.74
N GLU A 187 -3.24 7.33 3.52
CA GLU A 187 -2.24 7.85 4.45
C GLU A 187 -1.81 6.81 5.51
N GLN A 188 -2.77 6.08 6.08
CA GLN A 188 -2.48 5.06 7.10
C GLN A 188 -1.68 3.88 6.51
N ALA A 189 -1.96 3.50 5.27
CA ALA A 189 -1.20 2.47 4.56
C ALA A 189 0.22 2.96 4.20
N GLN A 190 0.35 4.21 3.70
CA GLN A 190 1.65 4.83 3.39
C GLN A 190 2.54 4.96 4.62
N LYS A 191 2.00 5.42 5.76
CA LYS A 191 2.73 5.49 7.05
C LYS A 191 3.33 4.16 7.48
N ARG A 192 2.72 3.05 7.05
CA ARG A 192 3.14 1.69 7.38
C ARG A 192 3.80 0.98 6.21
N ASN A 193 4.10 1.65 5.11
CA ASN A 193 4.66 1.02 3.91
C ASN A 193 3.88 -0.26 3.50
N ILE A 194 2.54 -0.17 3.46
CA ILE A 194 1.64 -1.26 3.07
C ILE A 194 1.10 -0.95 1.67
N ASN A 195 1.32 -1.85 0.71
CA ASN A 195 0.70 -1.78 -0.61
C ASN A 195 -0.70 -2.42 -0.55
N VAL A 196 -1.73 -1.77 -1.10
CA VAL A 196 -3.10 -2.31 -1.13
C VAL A 196 -3.50 -2.66 -2.56
N TRP A 197 -3.36 -3.92 -2.92
CA TRP A 197 -3.83 -4.47 -4.19
C TRP A 197 -5.32 -4.74 -4.11
N SER A 198 -6.09 -4.47 -5.16
CA SER A 198 -7.52 -4.76 -5.14
C SER A 198 -8.01 -5.56 -6.33
N ILE A 199 -8.93 -6.50 -6.10
CA ILE A 199 -9.73 -7.13 -7.15
C ILE A 199 -11.18 -6.73 -6.92
N TYR A 200 -11.78 -6.09 -7.93
CA TYR A 200 -13.19 -5.77 -7.90
C TYR A 200 -14.06 -7.03 -7.99
N TYR A 201 -15.08 -7.11 -7.15
CA TYR A 201 -16.18 -8.05 -7.32
C TYR A 201 -17.49 -7.37 -6.90
N PRO A 202 -18.60 -7.54 -7.64
CA PRO A 202 -19.85 -6.87 -7.31
C PRO A 202 -20.47 -7.38 -5.99
N ASP A 203 -21.12 -6.47 -5.28
CA ASP A 203 -21.88 -6.77 -4.06
C ASP A 203 -23.27 -7.37 -4.36
N THR A 204 -23.97 -7.81 -3.31
CA THR A 204 -25.33 -8.37 -3.43
C THR A 204 -26.43 -7.31 -3.48
N SER A 205 -26.14 -6.07 -3.06
CA SER A 205 -27.17 -5.04 -2.80
C SER A 205 -27.81 -4.45 -4.05
N GLY A 206 -27.31 -4.79 -5.25
CA GLY A 206 -27.71 -4.14 -6.49
C GLY A 206 -27.20 -2.71 -6.63
N ARG A 207 -26.53 -2.13 -5.63
CA ARG A 207 -25.86 -0.81 -5.74
C ARG A 207 -24.74 -0.88 -6.77
N SER A 208 -23.99 -1.98 -6.82
CA SER A 208 -23.02 -2.27 -7.89
C SER A 208 -23.66 -2.47 -9.28
N ARG A 209 -24.98 -2.74 -9.39
CA ARG A 209 -25.67 -2.79 -10.69
C ARG A 209 -25.96 -1.38 -11.24
N ARG A 210 -25.94 -0.35 -10.40
CA ARG A 210 -26.01 1.04 -10.86
C ARG A 210 -24.64 1.41 -11.40
N PHE A 211 -24.52 1.43 -12.73
CA PHE A 211 -23.27 1.70 -13.44
C PHE A 211 -22.47 2.85 -12.83
N PHE A 212 -23.14 3.97 -12.53
CA PHE A 212 -22.50 5.13 -11.91
C PHE A 212 -21.84 4.84 -10.55
N LEU A 213 -22.52 4.12 -9.65
CA LEU A 213 -21.96 3.81 -8.33
C LEU A 213 -20.82 2.79 -8.43
N ALA A 214 -20.94 1.79 -9.30
CA ALA A 214 -19.86 0.82 -9.54
C ALA A 214 -18.60 1.51 -10.07
N THR A 215 -18.74 2.42 -11.03
CA THR A 215 -17.60 3.20 -11.56
C THR A 215 -16.96 4.08 -10.49
N ARG A 216 -17.75 4.66 -9.57
CA ARG A 216 -17.21 5.44 -8.44
C ARG A 216 -16.45 4.57 -7.45
N ALA A 217 -17.04 3.44 -7.06
CA ALA A 217 -16.40 2.48 -6.18
C ALA A 217 -15.09 1.92 -6.78
N GLN A 218 -15.08 1.61 -8.08
CA GLN A 218 -13.87 1.21 -8.80
C GLN A 218 -12.83 2.32 -8.84
N SER A 219 -13.24 3.58 -9.06
CA SER A 219 -12.33 4.73 -9.01
C SER A 219 -11.69 4.89 -7.64
N ASP A 220 -12.44 4.68 -6.55
CA ASP A 220 -11.90 4.76 -5.20
C ASP A 220 -10.93 3.60 -4.92
N LEU A 221 -11.22 2.37 -5.36
CA LEU A 221 -10.29 1.24 -5.29
C LEU A 221 -9.01 1.51 -6.08
N THR A 222 -9.12 2.07 -7.29
CA THR A 222 -7.96 2.46 -8.10
C THR A 222 -7.12 3.52 -7.40
N ARG A 223 -7.74 4.57 -6.85
CA ARG A 223 -7.02 5.59 -6.07
C ARG A 223 -6.32 5.01 -4.84
N LEU A 224 -6.97 4.09 -4.13
CA LEU A 224 -6.37 3.40 -2.98
C LEU A 224 -5.14 2.59 -3.39
N ALA A 225 -5.27 1.80 -4.47
CA ALA A 225 -4.18 0.97 -4.96
C ALA A 225 -3.01 1.84 -5.45
N GLU A 226 -3.26 2.78 -6.36
CA GLU A 226 -2.21 3.65 -6.92
C GLU A 226 -1.54 4.51 -5.83
N GLY A 227 -2.33 5.09 -4.92
CA GLY A 227 -1.80 5.90 -3.81
C GLY A 227 -0.86 5.12 -2.89
N THR A 228 -1.05 3.80 -2.79
CA THR A 228 -0.21 2.90 -1.99
C THR A 228 0.81 2.12 -2.81
N GLY A 229 0.98 2.42 -4.11
CA GLY A 229 1.97 1.77 -4.98
C GLY A 229 1.59 0.38 -5.49
N ALA A 230 0.29 0.11 -5.59
CA ALA A 230 -0.33 -1.13 -6.04
C ALA A 230 -1.26 -0.91 -7.26
N GLU A 231 -1.88 -1.98 -7.73
CA GLU A 231 -2.80 -1.98 -8.88
C GLU A 231 -4.19 -2.47 -8.44
N SER A 232 -5.23 -1.90 -9.05
CA SER A 232 -6.62 -2.37 -8.95
C SER A 232 -6.99 -3.15 -10.22
N TYR A 233 -7.54 -4.36 -10.03
CA TYR A 233 -7.87 -5.28 -11.11
C TYR A 233 -9.38 -5.42 -11.29
N TYR A 234 -9.85 -5.16 -12.51
CA TYR A 234 -11.23 -5.35 -12.93
C TYR A 234 -11.35 -5.31 -14.45
N LEU A 235 -12.46 -5.82 -14.99
CA LEU A 235 -12.84 -5.68 -16.38
C LEU A 235 -14.34 -5.33 -16.45
N GLY A 236 -14.64 -4.09 -16.84
CA GLY A 236 -16.01 -3.56 -16.74
C GLY A 236 -16.49 -3.50 -15.28
N THR A 237 -17.81 -3.49 -15.09
CA THR A 237 -18.47 -3.41 -13.77
C THR A 237 -19.10 -4.74 -13.33
N THR A 238 -18.85 -5.82 -14.06
CA THR A 238 -19.41 -7.15 -13.75
C THR A 238 -18.41 -8.01 -12.98
N ALA A 239 -18.90 -9.13 -12.43
CA ALA A 239 -18.02 -10.12 -11.84
C ALA A 239 -17.08 -10.70 -12.91
N PRO A 240 -15.76 -10.80 -12.65
CA PRO A 240 -14.86 -11.49 -13.56
C PRO A 240 -15.20 -12.98 -13.61
N VAL A 241 -14.99 -13.57 -14.78
CA VAL A 241 -15.19 -15.01 -14.99
C VAL A 241 -14.22 -15.83 -14.13
N THR A 242 -12.97 -15.37 -14.05
CA THR A 242 -11.88 -16.00 -13.30
C THR A 242 -10.99 -14.93 -12.67
N PHE A 243 -10.46 -15.19 -11.48
CA PHE A 243 -9.42 -14.37 -10.85
C PHE A 243 -8.02 -14.68 -11.36
N LYS A 244 -7.82 -15.81 -12.04
CA LYS A 244 -6.50 -16.27 -12.49
C LYS A 244 -5.63 -15.20 -13.15
N PRO A 245 -6.07 -14.45 -14.20
CA PRO A 245 -5.19 -13.46 -14.83
C PRO A 245 -4.77 -12.33 -13.88
N TYR A 246 -5.64 -11.94 -12.94
CA TYR A 246 -5.33 -10.92 -11.95
C TYR A 246 -4.34 -11.44 -10.90
N LEU A 247 -4.53 -12.68 -10.45
CA LEU A 247 -3.64 -13.33 -9.47
C LEU A 247 -2.27 -13.68 -10.06
N ASP A 248 -2.20 -14.11 -11.33
CA ASP A 248 -0.94 -14.33 -12.04
C ASP A 248 -0.13 -13.02 -12.16
N LYS A 249 -0.82 -11.92 -12.48
CA LYS A 249 -0.22 -10.58 -12.55
C LYS A 249 0.22 -10.10 -11.17
N LEU A 250 -0.61 -10.25 -10.15
CA LEU A 250 -0.27 -9.93 -8.76
C LEU A 250 0.94 -10.75 -8.28
N ALA A 251 0.99 -12.05 -8.54
CA ALA A 251 2.15 -12.90 -8.20
C ALA A 251 3.43 -12.41 -8.88
N THR A 252 3.32 -11.90 -10.10
CA THR A 252 4.45 -11.28 -10.81
C THR A 252 4.87 -9.98 -10.14
N HIS A 253 3.94 -9.10 -9.79
CA HIS A 253 4.26 -7.88 -9.05
C HIS A 253 4.91 -8.18 -7.70
N LEU A 254 4.32 -9.05 -6.89
CA LEU A 254 4.85 -9.44 -5.59
C LEU A 254 6.25 -10.04 -5.69
N ARG A 255 6.58 -10.81 -6.73
CA ARG A 255 7.95 -11.32 -6.92
C ARG A 255 8.96 -10.25 -7.33
N ASN A 256 8.49 -9.11 -7.86
CA ASN A 256 9.33 -8.03 -8.37
C ASN A 256 9.30 -6.79 -7.46
N GLN A 257 9.07 -7.00 -6.16
CA GLN A 257 9.12 -5.95 -5.15
C GLN A 257 10.49 -5.79 -4.52
N TYR A 258 10.89 -4.54 -4.39
CA TYR A 258 12.12 -4.09 -3.77
C TYR A 258 11.80 -3.12 -2.62
N LEU A 259 12.72 -3.00 -1.67
CA LEU A 259 12.67 -2.01 -0.62
C LEU A 259 13.74 -0.96 -0.89
N LEU A 260 13.30 0.29 -1.08
CA LEU A 260 14.14 1.45 -1.27
C LEU A 260 14.20 2.22 0.05
N THR A 261 15.40 2.33 0.61
CA THR A 261 15.64 3.14 1.80
C THR A 261 16.36 4.43 1.44
N PHE A 262 15.95 5.54 2.04
CA PHE A 262 16.61 6.84 1.90
C PHE A 262 16.66 7.56 3.25
N LYS A 263 17.50 8.59 3.33
CA LYS A 263 17.62 9.46 4.52
C LYS A 263 16.82 10.73 4.30
N SER A 264 15.97 11.08 5.26
CA SER A 264 15.18 12.31 5.19
C SER A 264 14.69 12.72 6.58
N SER A 265 14.23 13.96 6.71
CA SER A 265 13.71 14.50 7.97
C SER A 265 12.29 15.00 7.79
N GLY A 266 11.39 14.58 8.68
CA GLY A 266 10.02 15.06 8.73
C GLY A 266 9.82 16.33 9.56
N GLY A 267 10.88 16.86 10.19
CA GLY A 267 10.78 17.96 11.15
C GLY A 267 10.08 17.54 12.45
N ALA A 268 9.65 18.49 13.27
CA ALA A 268 9.17 18.22 14.64
C ALA A 268 7.86 17.41 14.74
N LYS A 269 7.03 17.35 13.68
CA LYS A 269 5.72 16.68 13.69
C LYS A 269 5.62 15.50 12.73
N GLY A 270 6.68 15.25 11.96
CA GLY A 270 6.61 14.42 10.77
C GLY A 270 5.76 15.07 9.67
N ARG A 271 5.92 14.61 8.44
CA ARG A 271 5.17 15.13 7.27
C ARG A 271 5.18 14.14 6.13
N PHE A 272 4.23 14.26 5.21
CA PHE A 272 4.31 13.56 3.93
C PHE A 272 5.22 14.32 2.96
N ALA A 273 5.95 13.55 2.15
CA ALA A 273 6.72 14.08 1.02
C ALA A 273 6.36 13.28 -0.24
N ARG A 274 6.23 13.99 -1.36
CA ARG A 274 5.98 13.35 -2.65
C ARG A 274 7.21 12.58 -3.06
N VAL A 275 7.00 11.33 -3.48
CA VAL A 275 8.08 10.47 -3.93
C VAL A 275 7.83 10.00 -5.35
N LYS A 276 8.91 9.85 -6.12
CA LYS A 276 8.86 9.27 -7.45
C LYS A 276 10.07 8.38 -7.65
N VAL A 277 9.83 7.18 -8.15
CA VAL A 277 10.88 6.25 -8.57
C VAL A 277 10.83 6.13 -10.09
N ALA A 278 11.96 6.33 -10.75
CA ALA A 278 12.08 6.19 -12.19
C ALA A 278 13.16 5.17 -12.53
N ALA A 279 12.95 4.42 -13.62
CA ALA A 279 13.95 3.50 -14.16
C ALA A 279 14.80 4.21 -15.20
N GLU A 280 16.09 3.91 -15.20
CA GLU A 280 16.99 4.28 -16.30
C GLU A 280 16.87 3.29 -17.49
N LEU A 281 16.32 2.09 -17.25
CA LEU A 281 16.13 1.07 -18.26
C LEU A 281 14.94 1.39 -19.20
N PRO A 282 15.10 1.35 -20.54
CA PRO A 282 14.08 1.78 -21.50
C PRO A 282 12.74 1.03 -21.45
N ASN A 283 12.68 -0.14 -20.79
CA ASN A 283 11.51 -1.02 -20.75
C ASN A 283 10.97 -1.31 -19.33
N SER A 284 11.53 -0.67 -18.31
CA SER A 284 11.10 -0.85 -16.92
C SER A 284 10.31 0.38 -16.45
N LYS A 285 9.21 0.14 -15.75
CA LYS A 285 8.49 1.16 -14.97
C LYS A 285 8.49 0.71 -13.52
N PHE A 286 8.32 1.65 -12.61
CA PHE A 286 8.13 1.36 -11.20
C PHE A 286 6.74 1.78 -10.77
N MET A 287 6.12 0.95 -9.93
CA MET A 287 5.01 1.35 -9.08
C MET A 287 5.56 1.57 -7.67
N SER A 288 5.21 2.69 -7.08
CA SER A 288 5.54 3.04 -5.70
C SER A 288 4.41 3.89 -5.14
N ALA A 289 4.30 4.00 -3.82
CA ALA A 289 3.40 4.96 -3.21
C ALA A 289 3.65 6.37 -3.77
N SER A 290 2.61 7.18 -3.87
CA SER A 290 2.72 8.57 -4.36
C SER A 290 3.44 9.48 -3.37
N GLU A 291 3.33 9.16 -2.08
CA GLU A 291 3.93 9.90 -0.98
C GLU A 291 4.55 8.92 0.04
N ALA A 292 5.61 9.39 0.70
CA ALA A 292 6.21 8.71 1.84
C ALA A 292 6.02 9.56 3.09
N TYR A 293 5.64 8.92 4.20
CA TYR A 293 5.62 9.58 5.50
C TYR A 293 7.05 9.70 6.03
N LEU A 294 7.48 10.93 6.26
CA LEU A 294 8.74 11.25 6.91
C LEU A 294 8.45 11.39 8.41
N PRO A 295 9.01 10.51 9.27
CA PRO A 295 8.80 10.55 10.71
C PRO A 295 9.33 11.86 11.32
N ALA A 296 8.81 12.19 12.50
CA ALA A 296 9.32 13.32 13.26
C ALA A 296 10.80 13.07 13.60
N ALA A 297 11.64 14.10 13.48
CA ALA A 297 13.00 14.01 14.00
C ALA A 297 12.91 13.87 15.53
N ASN A 298 13.56 12.84 16.07
CA ASN A 298 13.71 12.65 17.51
C ASN A 298 14.66 13.71 18.11
#